data_AF-A0A414UVX0-F1
#
_entry.id   AF-A0A414UVX0-F1
#
_cell.length_a   1.000
_cell.length_b   1.000
_cell.length_c   1.000
_cell.angle_alpha   90.00
_cell.angle_beta   90.00
_cell.angle_gamma   90.00
#
_symmetry.space_group_name_H-M   'P 1'
#
loop_
_entity.id
_entity.type
_entity.pdbx_description
1 polymer ?
#
loop_
_entity_poly.entity_id
_entity_poly.type
_entity_poly.pdbx_seq_one_letter_code
_entity_poly.pdbx_strand_id
1 'polypeptide(L)'
;MGNKRLTIQRIDRFIQDLNSTESVSGYADQQKLHAIACLNNYCRELEYQGRKSVKIKGETDGPKDLEHDSRASSGIRSTCQQEG
;
A
#
# COMPACT_ATOMS: atom_id res chain seq x y z
N MET A 1 -18.01 18.20 12.60
CA MET A 1 -17.29 16.90 12.51
C MET A 1 -16.18 16.91 13.57
N GLY A 2 -16.12 15.89 14.44
CA GLY A 2 -15.10 15.85 15.50
C GLY A 2 -13.68 15.80 14.93
N ASN A 3 -12.70 16.27 15.70
CA ASN A 3 -11.28 16.28 15.36
C ASN A 3 -10.71 14.86 15.23
N LYS A 4 -11.07 14.14 14.16
CA LYS A 4 -10.61 12.78 13.88
C LYS A 4 -9.10 12.80 13.61
N ARG A 5 -8.39 11.83 14.18
CA ARG A 5 -6.94 11.66 14.01
C ARG A 5 -6.62 10.24 13.60
N LEU A 6 -5.63 10.09 12.75
CA LEU A 6 -4.99 8.80 12.45
C LEU A 6 -3.81 8.65 13.40
N THR A 7 -3.86 7.66 14.29
CA THR A 7 -2.80 7.33 15.26
C THR A 7 -1.92 6.20 14.72
N ILE A 8 -0.66 6.13 15.16
CA ILE A 8 0.24 5.00 14.84
C ILE A 8 -0.42 3.67 15.21
N GLN A 9 -1.02 3.58 16.40
CA GLN A 9 -1.73 2.38 16.84
C GLN A 9 -2.87 1.93 15.90
N ARG A 10 -3.57 2.88 15.26
CA ARG A 10 -4.60 2.54 14.26
C ARG A 10 -3.97 2.01 12.98
N ILE A 11 -2.82 2.56 12.57
CA ILE A 11 -2.05 2.07 11.42
C ILE A 11 -1.52 0.66 11.71
N ASP A 12 -0.97 0.42 12.89
CA ASP A 12 -0.49 -0.91 13.31
C ASP A 12 -1.63 -1.94 13.25
N ARG A 13 -2.84 -1.55 13.68
CA ARG A 13 -4.00 -2.42 13.58
C ARG A 13 -4.37 -2.71 12.13
N PHE A 14 -4.36 -1.72 11.24
CA PHE A 14 -4.58 -1.96 9.81
C PHE A 14 -3.53 -2.90 9.20
N ILE A 15 -2.26 -2.73 9.55
CA ILE A 15 -1.18 -3.63 9.10
C ILE A 15 -1.43 -5.06 9.61
N GLN A 16 -1.83 -5.22 10.88
CA GLN A 16 -2.17 -6.53 11.44
C GLN A 16 -3.34 -7.17 10.70
N ASP A 17 -4.41 -6.41 10.45
CA ASP A 17 -5.59 -6.89 9.75
C ASP A 17 -5.23 -7.30 8.30
N LEU A 18 -4.42 -6.49 7.58
CA LEU A 18 -3.92 -6.83 6.23
C LEU A 18 -3.05 -8.10 6.22
N ASN A 19 -2.17 -8.28 7.20
CA ASN A 19 -1.36 -9.50 7.32
C ASN A 19 -2.20 -10.75 7.60
N SER A 20 -3.39 -10.58 8.18
CA SER A 20 -4.28 -11.69 8.57
C SER A 20 -5.34 -12.02 7.51
N THR A 21 -5.41 -11.27 6.41
CA THR A 21 -6.36 -11.58 5.34
C THR A 21 -5.93 -12.81 4.55
N GLU A 22 -6.90 -13.57 4.07
CA GLU A 22 -6.66 -14.62 3.10
C GLU A 22 -5.98 -14.10 1.82
N SER A 23 -5.34 -15.01 1.08
CA SER A 23 -4.80 -14.72 -0.25
C SER A 23 -5.94 -14.66 -1.25
N VAL A 24 -5.91 -13.64 -2.12
CA VAL A 24 -6.93 -13.44 -3.16
C VAL A 24 -6.35 -13.77 -4.54
N SER A 25 -5.18 -13.21 -4.87
CA SER A 25 -4.44 -13.48 -6.10
C SER A 25 -3.01 -12.95 -5.96
N GLY A 26 -2.08 -13.43 -6.79
CA GLY A 26 -0.68 -12.99 -6.73
C GLY A 26 -0.50 -11.47 -6.88
N TYR A 27 -1.26 -10.83 -7.78
CA TYR A 27 -1.21 -9.38 -7.94
C TYR A 27 -1.82 -8.64 -6.72
N ALA A 28 -2.97 -9.10 -6.22
CA ALA A 28 -3.59 -8.49 -5.03
C ALA A 28 -2.69 -8.64 -3.78
N ASP A 29 -2.03 -9.79 -3.62
CA ASP A 29 -1.10 -10.02 -2.51
C ASP A 29 0.16 -9.17 -2.64
N GLN A 30 0.66 -8.94 -3.86
CA GLN A 30 1.77 -8.00 -4.10
C GLN A 30 1.37 -6.57 -3.73
N GLN A 31 0.16 -6.11 -4.10
CA GLN A 31 -0.36 -4.80 -3.72
C GLN A 31 -0.55 -4.67 -2.20
N LYS A 32 -1.00 -5.74 -1.54
CA LYS A 32 -1.13 -5.82 -0.08
C LYS A 32 0.21 -5.63 0.61
N LEU A 33 1.26 -6.33 0.16
CA LEU A 33 2.62 -6.17 0.68
C LEU A 33 3.15 -4.74 0.47
N HIS A 34 2.87 -4.13 -0.69
CA HIS A 34 3.23 -2.74 -0.96
C HIS A 34 2.53 -1.77 -0.01
N ALA A 35 1.21 -1.93 0.20
CA ALA A 35 0.45 -1.12 1.15
C ALA A 35 1.00 -1.21 2.58
N ILE A 36 1.34 -2.42 3.04
CA ILE A 36 1.98 -2.64 4.35
C ILE A 36 3.32 -1.91 4.45
N ALA A 37 4.16 -1.98 3.40
CA ALA A 37 5.44 -1.27 3.37
C ALA A 37 5.25 0.26 3.43
N CYS A 38 4.29 0.80 2.67
CA CYS A 38 3.94 2.23 2.71
C CYS A 38 3.48 2.67 4.11
N LEU A 39 2.62 1.88 4.77
CA LEU A 39 2.13 2.18 6.12
C LEU A 39 3.25 2.14 7.17
N ASN A 40 4.16 1.16 7.09
CA ASN A 40 5.33 1.10 7.97
C ASN A 40 6.26 2.30 7.79
N ASN A 41 6.54 2.69 6.55
CA ASN A 41 7.35 3.87 6.26
C ASN A 41 6.69 5.15 6.77
N TYR A 42 5.37 5.25 6.64
CA TYR A 42 4.62 6.37 7.19
C TYR A 42 4.70 6.45 8.72
N CYS A 43 4.59 5.31 9.43
CA CYS A 43 4.80 5.26 10.88
C CYS A 43 6.21 5.73 11.27
N ARG A 44 7.25 5.25 10.58
CA ARG A 44 8.64 5.69 10.82
C ARG A 44 8.83 7.19 10.62
N GLU A 45 8.23 7.76 9.59
CA GLU A 45 8.28 9.22 9.36
C GLU A 45 7.58 9.97 10.50
N LEU A 46 6.44 9.49 10.98
CA LEU A 46 5.78 10.10 12.14
C LEU A 46 6.65 10.05 13.40
N GLU A 47 7.31 8.91 13.65
CA GLU A 47 8.25 8.76 14.77
C GLU A 47 9.46 9.69 14.64
N TYR A 48 10.06 9.77 13.45
CA TYR A 48 11.17 10.68 13.16
C TYR A 48 10.79 12.15 13.42
N GLN A 49 9.55 12.53 13.11
CA GLN A 49 9.00 13.86 13.36
C GLN A 49 8.49 14.06 14.81
N GLY A 50 8.63 13.07 15.70
CA GLY A 50 8.15 13.12 17.09
C GLY A 50 6.62 13.15 17.22
N ARG A 51 5.88 12.61 16.23
CA ARG A 51 4.41 12.65 16.16
C ARG A 51 3.83 11.26 16.41
N LYS A 52 2.82 11.18 17.27
CA LYS A 52 2.05 9.94 17.51
C LYS A 52 0.77 9.82 16.66
N SER A 53 0.36 10.90 16.01
CA SER A 53 -0.84 10.97 15.20
C SER A 53 -0.90 12.19 14.29
N VAL A 54 -1.69 12.11 13.23
CA VAL A 54 -2.01 13.24 12.34
C VAL A 54 -3.50 13.52 12.34
N LYS A 55 -3.88 14.78 12.06
CA LYS A 55 -5.29 15.13 11.86
C LYS A 55 -5.75 14.56 10.53
N ILE A 56 -6.89 13.89 10.52
CA ILE A 56 -7.57 13.52 9.28
C ILE A 56 -8.23 14.80 8.79
N LYS A 57 -7.76 15.32 7.65
CA LYS A 57 -8.43 16.44 6.97
C LYS A 57 -9.78 15.89 6.44
N GLY A 58 -10.85 16.68 6.58
CA GLY A 58 -12.13 16.37 5.92
C GLY A 58 -11.96 16.39 4.40
N GLU A 59 -12.92 15.80 3.67
CA GLU A 59 -12.90 15.56 2.21
C GLU A 59 -12.18 16.63 1.39
N THR A 60 -10.91 16.38 1.10
CA THR A 60 -10.34 16.67 -0.21
C THR A 60 -10.41 15.37 -0.97
N ASP A 61 -11.02 15.38 -2.16
CA ASP A 61 -11.05 14.27 -3.11
C ASP A 61 -9.72 13.49 -3.01
N GLY A 62 -9.80 12.18 -2.80
CA GLY A 62 -8.62 11.33 -2.76
C GLY A 62 -7.72 11.59 -3.98
N PRO A 63 -6.40 11.28 -3.89
CA PRO A 63 -5.48 11.51 -5.00
C PRO A 63 -6.06 10.95 -6.29
N LYS A 64 -6.39 11.83 -7.25
CA LYS A 64 -7.01 11.48 -8.54
C LYS A 64 -6.02 10.79 -9.48
N ASP A 65 -4.75 10.77 -9.10
CA ASP A 65 -3.62 10.35 -9.94
C ASP A 65 -2.90 9.12 -9.37
N LEU A 66 -3.64 8.09 -8.92
CA LEU A 66 -3.07 6.75 -8.86
C LEU A 66 -3.00 6.21 -10.30
N GLU A 67 -2.09 6.78 -11.10
CA GLU A 67 -1.66 6.15 -12.34
C GLU A 67 -1.00 4.83 -11.98
N HIS A 68 -1.63 3.75 -12.42
CA HIS A 68 -1.09 2.41 -12.37
C HIS A 68 0.07 2.35 -13.37
N ASP A 69 1.29 2.70 -12.93
CA ASP A 69 2.49 2.58 -13.75
C ASP A 69 2.71 1.08 -14.04
N SER A 70 2.15 0.66 -15.18
CA SER A 70 2.13 -0.74 -15.63
C SER A 70 3.46 -1.14 -16.25
N ARG A 71 4.55 -0.44 -15.91
CA ARG A 71 5.88 -0.69 -16.47
C ARG A 71 6.59 -1.84 -15.74
N ALA A 72 5.95 -2.99 -15.77
CA ALA A 72 6.60 -4.29 -15.61
C ALA A 72 5.96 -5.32 -16.55
N SER A 73 5.81 -4.97 -17.83
CA SER A 73 5.60 -5.98 -18.88
C SER A 73 6.29 -5.54 -20.16
N SER A 74 7.60 -5.74 -20.22
CA SER A 74 8.28 -5.88 -21.51
C SER A 74 9.52 -6.74 -21.30
N GLY A 75 9.45 -7.98 -21.80
CA GLY A 75 10.64 -8.72 -22.21
C GLY A 75 10.90 -10.05 -21.53
N ILE A 76 9.97 -11.01 -21.59
CA ILE A 76 10.40 -12.41 -21.79
C ILE A 76 9.94 -12.81 -23.18
N ARG A 77 10.84 -12.68 -24.16
CA ARG A 77 10.71 -13.31 -25.47
C ARG A 77 10.90 -14.81 -25.25
N SER A 78 9.80 -15.54 -25.09
CA SER A 78 9.80 -17.00 -25.23
C SER A 78 9.86 -17.33 -26.73
N THR A 79 11.00 -17.82 -27.21
CA THR A 79 11.05 -18.53 -28.50
C THR A 79 11.00 -20.01 -28.22
N CYS A 80 9.79 -20.59 -28.23
CA CYS A 80 9.62 -22.01 -28.45
C CYS A 80 9.79 -22.26 -29.96
N GLN A 81 10.93 -22.82 -30.37
CA GLN A 81 11.01 -23.54 -31.64
C GLN A 81 10.59 -24.98 -31.37
N GLN A 82 9.52 -25.42 -32.03
CA GLN A 82 9.09 -26.81 -32.07
C GLN A 82 9.65 -27.40 -33.36
N GLU A 83 10.44 -28.45 -33.21
CA GLU A 83 11.03 -29.19 -34.32
C GLU A 83 9.94 -29.87 -35.17
N GLY A 84 10.17 -29.89 -36.48
CA GLY A 84 9.39 -30.62 -37.47
C GLY A 84 10.24 -30.84 -38.71
#